data_AF-A0A0Q6AL29-F1
#
_entry.id   AF-A0A0Q6AL29-F1
#
_cell.length_a   1.000
_cell.length_b   1.000
_cell.length_c   1.000
_cell.angle_alpha   90.00
_cell.angle_beta   90.00
_cell.angle_gamma   90.00
#
_symmetry.space_group_name_H-M   'P 1'
#
loop_
_entity.id
_entity.type
_entity.pdbx_description
1 polymer ?
#
loop_
_entity_poly.entity_id
_entity_poly.type
_entity_poly.pdbx_seq_one_letter_code
_entity_poly.pdbx_strand_id
1 'polypeptide(L)'
;MKGRLFYILPILLVAFSCEDKKVQKDFKVDLFADERVEGKAYIMKPQECFDASDMVVSGSDINLIDQSTDRGQSVFIYKVTSGKVLKTTRDSVVIFPMQFLSNQKLQFKKYSTSYIYLKKLEGYRFIAKEMNLKYQWLKAAPVYSVKADK
;
A
#
# COMPACT_ATOMS: atom_id res chain seq x y z
N MET A 1 9.02 -72.05 34.01
CA MET A 1 8.22 -70.81 33.85
C MET A 1 9.07 -69.80 33.10
N LYS A 2 8.97 -69.76 31.76
CA LYS A 2 9.75 -68.87 30.88
C LYS A 2 8.76 -68.34 29.84
N GLY A 3 8.48 -67.05 29.89
CA GLY A 3 7.53 -66.43 28.98
C GLY A 3 7.08 -65.10 29.55
N ARG A 4 7.90 -64.07 29.35
CA ARG A 4 7.59 -62.63 29.47
C ARG A 4 8.89 -61.83 29.30
N LEU A 5 9.52 -61.91 28.13
CA LEU A 5 10.65 -61.03 27.81
C LEU A 5 10.74 -60.64 26.32
N PHE A 6 9.65 -60.80 25.56
CA PHE A 6 9.65 -60.50 24.10
C PHE A 6 8.80 -59.30 23.69
N TYR A 7 8.13 -58.62 24.63
CA TYR A 7 7.27 -57.46 24.30
C TYR A 7 7.93 -56.10 24.54
N ILE A 8 9.17 -56.04 25.03
CA ILE A 8 9.84 -54.77 25.37
C ILE A 8 10.69 -54.24 24.20
N LEU A 9 11.07 -55.11 23.25
CA LEU A 9 11.95 -54.72 22.14
C LEU A 9 11.34 -53.74 21.11
N PRO A 10 10.05 -53.83 20.71
CA PRO A 10 9.52 -52.91 19.68
C PRO A 10 9.20 -51.52 20.23
N ILE A 11 9.05 -51.36 21.55
CA ILE A 11 8.74 -50.08 22.19
C ILE A 11 10.00 -49.21 22.32
N LEU A 12 11.17 -49.83 22.48
CA LEU A 12 12.43 -49.12 22.66
C LEU A 12 12.99 -48.52 21.35
N LEU A 13 12.60 -49.07 20.20
CA LEU A 13 12.99 -48.57 18.87
C LEU A 13 12.23 -47.31 18.44
N VAL A 14 11.02 -47.07 18.96
CA VAL A 14 10.22 -45.88 18.62
C VAL A 14 10.68 -44.63 19.37
N ALA A 15 11.28 -44.79 20.57
CA ALA A 15 11.71 -43.67 21.40
C ALA A 15 12.97 -42.93 20.88
N PHE A 16 13.72 -43.52 19.95
CA PHE A 16 14.94 -42.91 19.37
C PHE A 16 14.72 -42.28 17.99
N SER A 17 13.50 -42.23 17.47
CA SER A 17 13.21 -41.75 16.11
C SER A 17 12.34 -40.48 16.13
N CYS A 18 12.85 -39.42 16.73
CA CYS A 18 12.41 -38.03 16.50
C CYS A 18 13.50 -37.07 16.98
N GLU A 19 14.64 -37.07 16.30
CA GLU A 19 15.45 -35.86 16.27
C GLU A 19 14.85 -34.93 15.21
N ASP A 20 14.02 -33.99 15.65
CA ASP A 20 13.61 -32.85 14.85
C ASP A 20 14.88 -32.10 14.42
N LYS A 21 15.36 -32.39 13.22
CA LYS A 21 16.41 -31.59 12.58
C LYS A 21 15.82 -30.22 12.34
N LYS A 22 16.01 -29.32 13.31
CA LYS A 22 15.76 -27.89 13.14
C LYS A 22 16.55 -27.46 11.91
N VAL A 23 15.83 -27.11 10.84
CA VAL A 23 16.42 -26.53 9.65
C VAL A 23 17.26 -25.34 10.11
N GLN A 24 18.58 -25.46 10.04
CA GLN A 24 19.49 -24.36 10.34
C GLN A 24 19.15 -23.22 9.39
N LYS A 25 18.48 -22.18 9.91
CA LYS A 25 18.11 -20.98 9.16
C LYS A 25 19.26 -19.97 9.06
N ASP A 26 20.34 -20.19 9.80
CA ASP A 26 21.48 -19.26 9.86
C ASP A 26 22.65 -19.83 9.08
N PHE A 27 22.64 -19.60 7.76
CA PHE A 27 23.85 -19.76 6.97
C PHE A 27 24.82 -18.63 7.33
N LYS A 28 26.04 -19.00 7.73
CA LYS A 28 27.11 -18.07 8.14
C LYS A 28 27.61 -17.17 6.99
N VAL A 29 27.26 -17.52 5.76
CA VAL A 29 27.60 -16.81 4.53
C VAL A 29 26.32 -16.63 3.72
N ASP A 30 25.90 -15.38 3.57
CA ASP A 30 24.77 -15.01 2.72
C ASP A 30 25.26 -14.95 1.27
N LEU A 31 24.95 -15.99 0.50
CA LEU A 31 25.32 -16.10 -0.92
C LEU A 31 24.62 -15.06 -1.81
N PHE A 32 23.64 -14.34 -1.26
CA PHE A 32 22.85 -13.35 -1.99
C PHE A 32 23.09 -11.94 -1.49
N ALA A 33 24.11 -11.70 -0.66
CA ALA A 33 24.42 -10.37 -0.12
C ALA A 33 24.51 -9.29 -1.21
N ASP A 34 25.09 -9.63 -2.36
CA ASP A 34 25.28 -8.72 -3.51
C ASP A 34 24.03 -8.63 -4.43
N GLU A 35 23.10 -9.59 -4.33
CA GLU A 35 21.86 -9.63 -5.11
C GLU A 35 20.66 -8.97 -4.38
N ARG A 36 20.81 -8.62 -3.10
CA ARG A 36 19.82 -7.81 -2.37
C ARG A 36 19.89 -6.35 -2.80
N VAL A 37 19.62 -6.08 -4.07
CA VAL A 37 19.23 -4.74 -4.49
C VAL A 37 17.84 -4.52 -3.92
N GLU A 38 17.76 -3.95 -2.72
CA GLU A 38 16.53 -3.34 -2.23
C GLU A 38 16.07 -2.36 -3.32
N GLY A 39 15.08 -2.77 -4.11
CA GLY A 39 14.49 -1.93 -5.13
C GLY A 39 13.85 -0.74 -4.44
N LYS A 40 14.61 0.33 -4.24
CA LYS A 40 14.10 1.59 -3.70
C LYS A 40 13.02 2.04 -4.65
N ALA A 41 11.77 1.98 -4.19
CA ALA A 41 10.63 2.47 -4.96
C ALA A 41 10.93 3.93 -5.33
N TYR A 42 10.98 4.22 -6.63
CA TYR A 42 11.26 5.56 -7.11
C TYR A 42 10.21 6.54 -6.60
N ILE A 43 10.67 7.60 -5.94
CA ILE A 43 9.85 8.68 -5.39
C ILE A 43 9.93 9.86 -6.36
N MET A 44 8.81 10.21 -6.98
CA MET A 44 8.74 11.36 -7.88
C MET A 44 8.96 12.67 -7.13
N LYS A 45 9.67 13.61 -7.75
CA LYS A 45 9.82 14.99 -7.24
C LYS A 45 8.50 15.76 -7.37
N PRO A 46 8.28 16.86 -6.62
CA PRO A 46 7.04 17.64 -6.71
C PRO A 46 6.71 18.12 -8.13
N GLN A 47 7.70 18.57 -8.89
CA GLN A 47 7.52 19.03 -10.26
C GLN A 47 7.12 17.86 -11.18
N GLU A 48 7.79 16.72 -11.07
CA GLU A 48 7.47 15.51 -11.83
C GLU A 48 6.04 15.02 -11.52
N CYS A 49 5.64 15.07 -10.25
CA CYS A 49 4.26 14.78 -9.84
C CYS A 49 3.27 15.76 -10.48
N PHE A 50 3.59 17.05 -10.49
CA PHE A 50 2.74 18.09 -11.07
C PHE A 50 2.56 17.88 -12.57
N ASP A 51 3.64 17.57 -13.28
CA ASP A 51 3.65 17.37 -14.73
C ASP A 51 2.92 16.09 -15.13
N ALA A 52 3.14 14.98 -14.40
CA ALA A 52 2.51 13.68 -14.66
C ALA A 52 1.03 13.60 -14.22
N SER A 53 0.55 14.54 -13.41
CA SER A 53 -0.84 14.57 -12.96
C SER A 53 -1.77 15.22 -13.99
N ASP A 54 -2.96 14.63 -14.14
CA ASP A 54 -4.07 15.23 -14.90
C ASP A 54 -4.78 16.32 -14.10
N MET A 55 -4.73 16.22 -12.77
CA MET A 55 -5.31 17.19 -11.86
C MET A 55 -4.46 17.31 -10.58
N VAL A 56 -4.25 18.55 -10.14
CA VAL A 56 -3.56 18.84 -8.87
C VAL A 56 -4.44 19.73 -8.03
N VAL A 57 -4.71 19.29 -6.80
CA VAL A 57 -5.53 20.01 -5.83
C VAL A 57 -4.73 20.25 -4.56
N SER A 58 -4.78 21.45 -3.99
CA SER A 58 -4.33 21.70 -2.63
C SER A 58 -5.53 21.66 -1.69
N GLY A 59 -5.56 20.74 -0.73
CA GLY A 59 -6.66 20.59 0.24
C GLY A 59 -6.16 20.23 1.63
N SER A 60 -6.89 20.61 2.66
CA SER A 60 -6.53 20.40 4.08
C SER A 60 -7.45 19.41 4.81
N ASP A 61 -8.69 19.22 4.34
CA ASP A 61 -9.65 18.29 4.91
C ASP A 61 -9.82 17.06 4.00
N ILE A 62 -8.94 16.07 4.22
CA ILE A 62 -8.88 14.83 3.45
C ILE A 62 -9.14 13.66 4.41
N ASN A 63 -10.28 12.99 4.23
CA ASN A 63 -10.71 11.89 5.09
C ASN A 63 -10.77 10.58 4.30
N LEU A 64 -10.31 9.49 4.90
CA LEU A 64 -10.50 8.13 4.36
C LEU A 64 -11.97 7.73 4.60
N ILE A 65 -12.71 7.42 3.54
CA ILE A 65 -14.13 7.05 3.64
C ILE A 65 -14.36 5.55 3.60
N ASP A 66 -13.52 4.82 2.86
CA ASP A 66 -13.66 3.39 2.67
C ASP A 66 -12.30 2.75 2.35
N GLN A 67 -12.14 1.49 2.72
CA GLN A 67 -10.96 0.70 2.42
C GLN A 67 -11.32 -0.76 2.19
N SER A 68 -10.69 -1.36 1.19
CA SER A 68 -10.78 -2.79 0.92
C SER A 68 -9.37 -3.36 0.88
N THR A 69 -9.04 -4.24 1.83
CA THR A 69 -7.71 -4.87 1.96
C THR A 69 -7.74 -6.37 1.72
N ASP A 70 -8.91 -7.00 1.77
CA ASP A 70 -9.00 -8.44 2.01
C ASP A 70 -9.21 -9.26 0.73
N ARG A 71 -9.54 -8.61 -0.40
CA ARG A 71 -9.93 -9.27 -1.66
C ARG A 71 -8.95 -9.05 -2.81
N GLY A 72 -7.66 -8.95 -2.50
CA GLY A 72 -6.58 -8.77 -3.48
C GLY A 72 -5.87 -7.43 -3.34
N GLN A 73 -5.84 -6.63 -4.40
CA GLN A 73 -5.14 -5.34 -4.36
C GLN A 73 -5.85 -4.36 -3.42
N SER A 74 -5.13 -3.84 -2.43
CA SER A 74 -5.69 -2.90 -1.47
C SER A 74 -6.15 -1.61 -2.16
N VAL A 75 -7.39 -1.21 -1.87
CA VAL A 75 -8.01 0.02 -2.38
C VAL A 75 -8.42 0.89 -1.21
N PHE A 76 -8.12 2.18 -1.31
CA PHE A 76 -8.45 3.20 -0.32
C PHE A 76 -9.17 4.33 -1.03
N ILE A 77 -10.33 4.73 -0.51
CA ILE A 77 -11.10 5.84 -1.08
C ILE A 77 -11.02 7.02 -0.12
N TYR A 78 -10.62 8.16 -0.65
CA TYR A 78 -10.47 9.40 0.10
C TYR A 78 -11.46 10.44 -0.40
N LYS A 79 -12.01 11.22 0.53
CA LYS A 79 -12.87 12.37 0.26
C LYS A 79 -12.14 13.66 0.63
N VAL A 80 -12.12 14.59 -0.31
CA VAL A 80 -11.60 15.94 -0.14
C VAL A 80 -12.80 16.87 0.01
N THR A 81 -12.97 17.43 1.21
CA THR A 81 -14.14 18.28 1.51
C THR A 81 -14.02 19.66 0.87
N SER A 82 -12.80 20.22 0.85
CA SER A 82 -12.53 21.55 0.31
C SER A 82 -11.08 21.67 -0.13
N GLY A 83 -10.83 22.59 -1.06
CA GLY A 83 -9.50 22.86 -1.57
C GLY A 83 -9.50 23.84 -2.73
N LYS A 84 -8.31 24.06 -3.28
CA LYS A 84 -8.08 24.86 -4.48
C LYS A 84 -7.48 23.99 -5.57
N VAL A 85 -8.02 24.09 -6.77
CA VAL A 85 -7.47 23.43 -7.95
C VAL A 85 -6.28 24.25 -8.46
N LEU A 86 -5.13 23.60 -8.63
CA LEU A 86 -3.90 24.22 -9.13
C LEU A 86 -3.64 23.87 -10.59
N LYS A 87 -4.01 22.65 -11.00
CA LYS A 87 -3.91 22.15 -12.37
C LYS A 87 -5.14 21.32 -12.69
N THR A 88 -5.70 21.50 -13.87
CA THR A 88 -6.66 20.58 -14.48
C THR A 88 -6.40 20.53 -15.97
N THR A 89 -6.30 19.33 -16.54
CA THR A 89 -6.19 19.16 -18.00
C THR A 89 -7.56 19.28 -18.69
N ARG A 90 -8.65 19.29 -17.92
CA ARG A 90 -10.02 19.44 -18.44
C ARG A 90 -10.61 20.79 -18.04
N ASP A 91 -11.40 21.38 -18.94
CA ASP A 91 -12.21 22.57 -18.67
C ASP A 91 -13.34 22.34 -17.64
N SER A 92 -13.43 21.14 -17.07
CA SER A 92 -14.43 20.80 -16.06
C SER A 92 -14.08 21.45 -14.72
N VAL A 93 -14.99 22.31 -14.24
CA VAL A 93 -14.95 22.86 -12.88
C VAL A 93 -15.04 21.71 -11.87
N VAL A 94 -14.04 21.61 -10.99
CA VAL A 94 -14.04 20.63 -9.90
C VAL A 94 -14.98 21.13 -8.81
N ILE A 95 -16.00 20.33 -8.49
CA ILE A 95 -16.96 20.63 -7.43
C ILE A 95 -16.57 19.82 -6.20
N PHE A 96 -16.40 20.50 -5.08
CA PHE A 96 -16.19 19.86 -3.78
C PHE A 96 -17.54 19.59 -3.08
N PRO A 97 -17.67 18.51 -2.29
CA PRO A 97 -16.65 17.52 -1.97
C PRO A 97 -16.40 16.54 -3.12
N MET A 98 -15.14 16.18 -3.33
CA MET A 98 -14.75 15.21 -4.37
C MET A 98 -14.08 13.98 -3.77
N GLN A 99 -14.14 12.86 -4.49
CA GLN A 99 -13.58 11.59 -4.04
C GLN A 99 -12.53 11.09 -5.04
N PHE A 100 -11.51 10.41 -4.53
CA PHE A 100 -10.49 9.77 -5.35
C PHE A 100 -10.05 8.42 -4.75
N LEU A 101 -9.56 7.56 -5.63
CA LEU A 101 -9.10 6.22 -5.30
C LEU A 101 -7.58 6.20 -5.12
N SER A 102 -7.06 5.42 -4.19
CA SER A 102 -5.64 5.13 -4.06
C SER A 102 -5.40 3.63 -3.86
N ASN A 103 -4.35 3.11 -4.48
CA ASN A 103 -3.93 1.71 -4.31
C ASN A 103 -2.96 1.53 -3.13
N GLN A 104 -2.65 2.63 -2.44
CA GLN A 104 -1.78 2.65 -1.27
C GLN A 104 -2.38 3.52 -0.18
N LYS A 105 -2.09 3.20 1.08
CA LYS A 105 -2.54 4.00 2.22
C LYS A 105 -1.75 5.31 2.28
N LEU A 106 -2.42 6.42 2.01
CA LEU A 106 -1.87 7.76 2.09
C LEU A 106 -1.99 8.28 3.52
N GLN A 107 -0.90 8.87 4.01
CA GLN A 107 -0.85 9.50 5.33
C GLN A 107 -0.87 11.01 5.18
N PHE A 108 -2.04 11.61 5.40
CA PHE A 108 -2.19 13.06 5.45
C PHE A 108 -2.00 13.55 6.89
N LYS A 109 -1.24 14.63 7.07
CA LYS A 109 -1.11 15.27 8.38
C LYS A 109 -2.36 16.09 8.67
N LYS A 110 -2.96 15.85 9.85
CA LYS A 110 -4.14 16.62 10.32
C LYS A 110 -3.83 18.12 10.33
N TYR A 111 -4.81 18.92 9.92
CA TYR A 111 -4.73 20.39 9.89
C TYR A 111 -3.64 20.98 8.98
N SER A 112 -3.07 20.18 8.07
CA SER A 112 -2.10 20.67 7.09
C SER A 112 -2.68 20.58 5.68
N THR A 113 -2.46 21.62 4.88
CA THR A 113 -2.77 21.58 3.46
C THR A 113 -1.77 20.67 2.77
N SER A 114 -2.25 19.72 1.98
CA SER A 114 -1.42 18.81 1.19
C SER A 114 -1.74 18.94 -0.30
N TYR A 115 -0.74 18.70 -1.14
CA TYR A 115 -0.92 18.55 -2.57
C TYR A 115 -1.44 17.15 -2.87
N ILE A 116 -2.49 17.11 -3.69
CA ILE A 116 -3.21 15.92 -4.09
C ILE A 116 -2.98 15.76 -5.59
N TYR A 117 -2.15 14.79 -5.95
CA TYR A 117 -1.72 14.51 -7.32
C TYR A 117 -2.58 13.40 -7.91
N LEU A 118 -3.38 13.74 -8.91
CA LEU A 118 -4.42 12.88 -9.43
C LEU A 118 -4.23 12.61 -10.91
N LYS A 119 -4.44 11.35 -11.29
CA LYS A 119 -4.58 10.89 -12.66
C LYS A 119 -6.03 10.49 -12.91
N LYS A 120 -6.47 10.49 -14.16
CA LYS A 120 -7.75 9.89 -14.54
C LYS A 120 -7.80 8.43 -14.05
N LEU A 121 -8.95 8.05 -13.49
CA LEU A 121 -9.18 6.69 -13.04
C LEU A 121 -9.16 5.73 -14.24
N GLU A 122 -8.29 4.72 -14.16
CA GLU A 122 -8.18 3.64 -15.14
C GLU A 122 -8.59 2.34 -14.44
N GLY A 123 -9.69 1.72 -14.87
CA GLY A 123 -10.22 0.51 -14.25
C GLY A 123 -11.33 0.77 -13.21
N TYR A 124 -11.50 -0.17 -12.26
CA TYR A 124 -12.47 -0.11 -11.15
C TYR A 124 -13.91 0.29 -11.54
N ARG A 125 -14.41 -0.17 -12.70
CA ARG A 125 -15.67 0.32 -13.31
C ARG A 125 -16.88 0.25 -12.38
N PHE A 126 -16.98 -0.79 -11.55
CA PHE A 126 -18.08 -0.97 -10.60
C PHE A 126 -18.04 0.08 -9.49
N ILE A 127 -16.91 0.16 -8.76
CA ILE A 127 -16.71 1.12 -7.66
C ILE A 127 -16.77 2.56 -8.19
N ALA A 128 -16.22 2.81 -9.37
CA ALA A 128 -16.24 4.12 -10.00
C ALA A 128 -17.66 4.62 -10.28
N LYS A 129 -18.57 3.72 -10.68
CA LYS A 129 -19.97 4.06 -10.95
C LYS A 129 -20.75 4.26 -9.65
N GLU A 130 -20.53 3.40 -8.67
CA GLU A 130 -21.22 3.44 -7.37
C GLU A 130 -20.84 4.68 -6.55
N MET A 131 -19.54 4.98 -6.46
CA MET A 131 -18.99 6.09 -5.66
C MET A 131 -18.72 7.36 -6.47
N ASN A 132 -19.07 7.38 -7.76
CA ASN A 132 -18.81 8.49 -8.70
C ASN A 132 -17.32 8.92 -8.75
N LEU A 133 -16.41 7.95 -8.75
CA LEU A 133 -14.97 8.20 -8.78
C LEU A 133 -14.50 8.49 -10.21
N LYS A 134 -13.80 9.59 -10.37
CA LYS A 134 -13.25 10.03 -11.68
C LYS A 134 -11.72 10.00 -11.72
N TYR A 135 -11.09 10.03 -10.54
CA TYR A 135 -9.66 10.21 -10.39
C TYR A 135 -9.05 9.16 -9.46
N GLN A 136 -7.80 8.83 -9.71
CA GLN A 136 -6.96 7.98 -8.88
C GLN A 136 -5.69 8.73 -8.48
N TRP A 137 -5.12 8.35 -7.34
CA TRP A 137 -3.84 8.83 -6.86
C TRP A 137 -2.71 8.43 -7.82
N LEU A 138 -1.76 9.34 -8.04
CA LEU A 138 -0.58 9.05 -8.84
C LEU A 138 0.33 8.04 -8.11
N LYS A 139 0.51 6.85 -8.69
CA LYS A 139 1.14 5.67 -8.03
C LYS A 139 2.51 5.94 -7.37
N ALA A 140 3.32 6.84 -7.92
CA ALA A 140 4.66 7.16 -7.40
C ALA A 140 4.74 8.52 -6.70
N ALA A 141 3.60 9.21 -6.52
CA ALA A 141 3.57 10.49 -5.83
C ALA A 141 3.56 10.31 -4.31
N PRO A 142 4.51 10.92 -3.58
CA PRO A 142 4.43 11.03 -2.13
C PRO A 142 3.43 12.11 -1.71
N VAL A 143 3.02 12.08 -0.45
CA VAL A 143 2.16 13.12 0.13
C VAL A 143 3.02 14.32 0.49
N TYR A 144 2.94 15.39 -0.31
CA TYR A 144 3.61 16.66 -0.05
C TYR A 144 2.69 17.61 0.71
N SER A 145 3.13 18.09 1.88
CA SER A 145 2.48 19.21 2.56
C SER A 145 2.85 20.53 1.86
N VAL A 146 1.86 21.41 1.69
CA VAL A 146 2.10 22.81 1.31
C VAL A 146 2.84 23.44 2.49
N LYS A 147 4.07 23.91 2.27
CA LYS A 147 4.74 24.74 3.27
C LYS A 147 3.92 26.02 3.38
N ALA A 148 3.42 26.33 4.57
CA ALA A 148 2.90 27.66 4.83
C ALA A 148 4.07 28.63 4.67
N ASP A 149 3.99 29.53 3.69
CA ASP A 149 4.93 30.64 3.59
C ASP A 149 4.88 31.39 4.93
N LYS A 150 6.03 31.46 5.60
CA LYS A 150 6.25 32.33 6.76
C LYS A 150 6.64 33.70 6.26
#